data_AF-A0A536GK38-F1
#
_entry.id   AF-A0A536GK38-F1
#
_cell.length_a   1.000
_cell.length_b   1.000
_cell.length_c   1.000
_cell.angle_alpha   90.00
_cell.angle_beta   90.00
_cell.angle_gamma   90.00
#
_symmetry.space_group_name_H-M   'P 1'
#
loop_
_entity.id
_entity.type
_entity.pdbx_description
1 polymer ?
#
loop_
_entity_poly.entity_id
_entity_poly.type
_entity_poly.pdbx_seq_one_letter_code
_entity_poly.pdbx_strand_id
1 'polypeptide(L)'
;MLIMADSALIDNPKTNYRMSPGPPIYDQPSLPEKLDQAGLSWGNYNGYAFEYIRYTSGKMKTWQQFSIDAAAGKLPSVSWLYSDGLLSEHPADTTTQLAEGQGDVSKGSLWTAGEVQAVVSAGLWPQAAIFITWDDWGGWWDHVTPPEVEKWTDGTQFRYGGRVGCLVLSPYARGGYVSKALHSHVSLLKFCERNFSLPPLNARTTAADGMDDCFDFEQKPLPPPQ
;
A
#
# COMPACT_ATOMS: atom_id res chain seq x y z
N MET A 1 3.07 -6.10 1.66
CA MET A 1 2.52 -5.70 0.34
C MET A 1 1.05 -6.07 0.19
N LEU A 2 0.27 -5.12 -0.35
CA LEU A 2 -1.18 -4.97 -0.22
C LEU A 2 -1.93 -5.46 -1.47
N ILE A 3 -1.87 -6.75 -1.78
CA ILE A 3 -2.40 -7.24 -3.07
C ILE A 3 -3.35 -8.42 -2.91
N MET A 4 -2.97 -9.46 -2.16
CA MET A 4 -3.71 -10.73 -2.11
C MET A 4 -4.36 -11.03 -0.76
N ALA A 5 -3.99 -10.31 0.30
CA ALA A 5 -4.33 -10.62 1.70
C ALA A 5 -4.03 -12.06 2.15
N ASP A 6 -3.21 -12.80 1.40
CA ASP A 6 -2.82 -14.18 1.71
C ASP A 6 -1.31 -14.33 1.53
N SER A 7 -0.72 -15.24 2.30
CA SER A 7 0.68 -15.63 2.18
C SER A 7 0.78 -17.09 2.64
N ALA A 8 0.44 -18.02 1.74
CA ALA A 8 0.53 -19.45 2.01
C ALA A 8 1.98 -19.90 2.34
N LEU A 9 2.97 -19.09 1.97
CA LEU A 9 4.38 -19.21 2.32
C LEU A 9 4.90 -17.82 2.70
N ILE A 10 5.68 -17.71 3.77
CA ILE A 10 6.57 -16.56 3.97
C ILE A 10 7.87 -16.94 3.27
N ASP A 11 7.98 -16.59 1.99
CA ASP A 11 9.24 -16.65 1.25
C ASP A 11 9.75 -15.23 1.03
N ASN A 12 10.91 -14.92 1.60
CA ASN A 12 11.58 -13.66 1.30
C ASN A 12 12.38 -13.86 0.02
N PRO A 13 11.93 -13.30 -1.12
CA PRO A 13 12.59 -13.53 -2.39
C PRO A 13 14.02 -13.02 -2.32
N LYS A 14 14.96 -13.80 -2.86
CA LYS A 14 16.36 -13.40 -2.95
C LYS A 14 16.46 -12.06 -3.68
N THR A 15 17.38 -11.20 -3.27
CA THR A 15 17.67 -9.89 -3.89
C THR A 15 17.80 -9.97 -5.42
N ASN A 16 18.39 -11.04 -5.95
CA ASN A 16 18.52 -11.26 -7.39
C ASN A 16 17.18 -11.36 -8.13
N TYR A 17 16.10 -11.85 -7.51
CA TYR A 17 14.77 -11.86 -8.13
C TYR A 17 14.24 -10.44 -8.32
N ARG A 18 14.51 -9.52 -7.37
CA ARG A 18 14.11 -8.11 -7.52
C ARG A 18 14.76 -7.45 -8.74
N MET A 19 15.98 -7.88 -9.10
CA MET A 19 16.71 -7.34 -10.26
C MET A 19 16.32 -8.03 -11.57
N SER A 20 16.12 -9.35 -11.52
CA SER A 20 15.74 -10.19 -12.65
C SER A 20 14.60 -11.11 -12.22
N PRO A 21 13.34 -10.66 -12.29
CA PRO A 21 12.19 -11.46 -11.89
C PRO A 21 12.11 -12.74 -12.71
N GLY A 22 11.92 -13.87 -12.03
CA GLY A 22 11.58 -15.14 -12.64
C GLY A 22 10.10 -15.23 -13.00
N PRO A 23 9.58 -16.42 -13.36
CA PRO A 23 8.14 -16.62 -13.47
C PRO A 23 7.45 -16.31 -12.13
N PRO A 24 6.22 -15.77 -12.15
CA PRO A 24 5.48 -15.46 -10.94
C PRO A 24 5.30 -16.71 -10.07
N ILE A 25 5.45 -16.53 -8.77
CA ILE A 25 5.51 -17.62 -7.79
C ILE A 25 4.19 -17.86 -7.06
N TYR A 26 3.27 -16.89 -7.09
CA TYR A 26 1.97 -16.95 -6.42
C TYR A 26 0.82 -16.88 -7.43
N ASP A 27 -0.15 -17.78 -7.25
CA ASP A 27 -1.40 -17.80 -8.00
C ASP A 27 -2.57 -17.80 -7.00
N GLN A 28 -2.82 -16.63 -6.43
CA GLN A 28 -3.84 -16.41 -5.40
C GLN A 28 -4.76 -15.26 -5.80
N PRO A 29 -6.01 -15.22 -5.29
CA PRO A 29 -6.91 -14.10 -5.50
C PRO A 29 -6.25 -12.77 -5.13
N SER A 30 -6.43 -11.76 -5.97
CA SER A 30 -5.83 -10.44 -5.77
C SER A 30 -6.86 -9.32 -5.94
N LEU A 31 -6.67 -8.21 -5.24
CA LEU A 31 -7.52 -7.04 -5.40
C LEU A 31 -7.50 -6.49 -6.84
N PRO A 32 -6.34 -6.39 -7.53
CA PRO A 32 -6.28 -6.09 -8.96
C PRO A 32 -7.20 -6.96 -9.82
N GLU A 33 -7.21 -8.28 -9.59
CA GLU A 33 -8.11 -9.19 -10.31
C GLU A 33 -9.59 -8.90 -10.01
N LYS A 34 -9.94 -8.62 -8.76
CA LYS A 34 -11.33 -8.27 -8.39
C LYS A 34 -11.77 -6.94 -8.97
N LEU A 35 -10.88 -5.95 -9.05
CA LEU A 35 -11.15 -4.66 -9.68
C LEU A 35 -11.45 -4.86 -11.17
N ASP A 36 -10.61 -5.58 -11.89
CA ASP A 36 -10.84 -5.89 -13.31
C ASP A 36 -12.15 -6.67 -13.53
N GLN A 37 -12.46 -7.65 -12.68
CA GLN A 37 -13.73 -8.40 -12.72
C GLN A 37 -14.95 -7.50 -12.50
N ALA A 38 -14.80 -6.40 -11.75
CA ALA A 38 -15.85 -5.41 -11.51
C ALA A 38 -15.86 -4.27 -12.54
N GLY A 39 -14.98 -4.31 -13.56
CA GLY A 39 -14.85 -3.24 -14.55
C GLY A 39 -14.22 -1.95 -14.01
N LEU A 40 -13.53 -2.04 -12.88
CA LEU A 40 -12.82 -0.93 -12.25
C LEU A 40 -11.34 -0.94 -12.67
N SER A 41 -10.80 0.24 -12.97
CA SER A 41 -9.41 0.35 -13.38
C SER A 41 -8.48 0.31 -12.18
N TRP A 42 -7.29 -0.24 -12.37
CA TRP A 42 -6.23 -0.23 -11.38
C TRP A 42 -4.87 0.06 -12.01
N GLY A 43 -3.91 0.50 -11.20
CA GLY A 43 -2.56 0.82 -11.65
C GLY A 43 -1.51 0.48 -10.62
N ASN A 44 -0.47 -0.21 -11.08
CA ASN A 44 0.76 -0.43 -10.32
C ASN A 44 1.86 0.49 -10.86
N TYR A 45 2.25 1.46 -10.06
CA TYR A 45 3.33 2.40 -10.34
C TYR A 45 4.54 1.99 -9.50
N ASN A 46 5.47 1.25 -10.13
CA ASN A 46 6.74 0.77 -9.60
C ASN A 46 6.66 -0.24 -8.42
N GLY A 47 5.50 -0.84 -8.18
CA GLY A 47 5.32 -1.84 -7.13
C GLY A 47 5.86 -3.21 -7.54
N TYR A 48 6.97 -3.60 -6.92
CA TYR A 48 7.68 -4.85 -7.24
C TYR A 48 6.93 -6.12 -6.83
N ALA A 49 6.01 -6.09 -5.84
CA ALA A 49 5.24 -7.30 -5.46
C ALA A 49 4.42 -7.88 -6.61
N PHE A 50 3.96 -7.02 -7.51
CA PHE A 50 3.04 -7.42 -8.56
C PHE A 50 3.68 -8.45 -9.50
N GLU A 51 5.01 -8.48 -9.60
CA GLU A 51 5.74 -9.48 -10.39
C GLU A 51 5.76 -10.89 -9.78
N TYR A 52 5.44 -11.04 -8.49
CA TYR A 52 5.35 -12.36 -7.86
C TYR A 52 3.99 -13.02 -8.06
N ILE A 53 3.00 -12.28 -8.54
CA ILE A 53 1.61 -12.73 -8.59
C ILE A 53 1.23 -12.93 -10.04
N ARG A 54 0.76 -14.14 -10.37
CA ARG A 54 0.48 -14.57 -11.74
C ARG A 54 -0.43 -13.60 -12.49
N TYR A 55 -1.47 -13.11 -11.84
CA TYR A 55 -2.42 -12.20 -12.46
C TYR A 55 -1.83 -10.82 -12.82
N THR A 56 -0.89 -10.35 -12.00
CA THR A 56 -0.37 -8.98 -12.10
C THR A 56 1.03 -8.86 -12.67
N SER A 57 1.73 -9.98 -12.87
CA SER A 57 3.08 -9.98 -13.45
C SER A 57 3.10 -9.32 -14.83
N GLY A 58 4.11 -8.48 -15.07
CA GLY A 58 4.26 -7.66 -16.27
C GLY A 58 3.33 -6.44 -16.35
N LYS A 59 2.46 -6.20 -15.36
CA LYS A 59 1.53 -5.05 -15.33
C LYS A 59 2.07 -3.94 -14.43
N MET A 60 3.18 -3.32 -14.84
CA MET A 60 3.84 -2.25 -14.08
C MET A 60 4.14 -1.03 -14.95
N LYS A 61 3.88 0.15 -14.40
CA LYS A 61 4.32 1.45 -14.92
C LYS A 61 5.48 1.98 -14.08
N THR A 62 6.26 2.92 -14.62
CA THR A 62 7.23 3.66 -13.80
C THR A 62 6.51 4.54 -12.79
N TRP A 63 7.15 4.88 -11.68
CA TRP A 63 6.51 5.74 -10.66
C TRP A 63 6.21 7.14 -11.20
N GLN A 64 7.07 7.66 -12.08
CA GLN A 64 6.91 8.97 -12.72
C GLN A 64 5.63 9.06 -13.56
N GLN A 65 5.13 7.93 -14.07
CA GLN A 65 3.90 7.90 -14.84
C GLN A 65 2.67 8.27 -13.99
N PHE A 66 2.75 8.15 -12.66
CA PHE A 66 1.65 8.48 -11.75
C PHE A 66 1.25 9.95 -11.85
N SER A 67 2.20 10.88 -11.71
CA SER A 67 1.91 12.31 -11.79
C SER A 67 1.47 12.76 -13.19
N ILE A 68 1.97 12.11 -14.24
CA ILE A 68 1.52 12.30 -15.63
C ILE A 68 0.06 11.86 -15.79
N ASP A 69 -0.29 10.68 -15.29
CA ASP A 69 -1.66 10.15 -15.34
C ASP A 69 -2.60 11.01 -14.49
N ALA A 70 -2.15 11.51 -13.33
CA ALA A 70 -2.89 12.45 -12.49
C ALA A 70 -3.22 13.74 -13.24
N ALA A 71 -2.21 14.42 -13.79
CA ALA A 71 -2.39 15.66 -14.53
C ALA A 71 -3.30 15.50 -15.77
N ALA A 72 -3.33 14.30 -16.36
CA ALA A 72 -4.19 13.97 -17.50
C ALA A 72 -5.61 13.53 -17.10
N GLY A 73 -5.94 13.44 -15.80
CA GLY A 73 -7.23 12.91 -15.32
C GLY A 73 -7.42 11.41 -15.60
N LYS A 74 -6.32 10.65 -15.66
CA LYS A 74 -6.26 9.24 -16.04
C LYS A 74 -5.83 8.31 -14.90
N LEU A 75 -5.78 8.78 -13.65
CA LEU A 75 -5.55 7.88 -12.54
C LEU A 75 -6.66 6.82 -12.46
N PRO A 76 -6.30 5.55 -12.25
CA PRO A 76 -7.27 4.49 -12.13
C PRO A 76 -8.05 4.56 -10.80
N SER A 77 -9.12 3.78 -10.69
CA SER A 77 -9.93 3.69 -9.47
C SER A 77 -9.12 3.29 -8.23
N VAL A 78 -8.10 2.43 -8.40
CA VAL A 78 -7.13 2.10 -7.35
C VAL A 78 -5.70 2.19 -7.90
N SER A 79 -4.86 2.99 -7.25
CA SER A 79 -3.45 3.15 -7.61
C SER A 79 -2.55 2.70 -6.47
N TRP A 80 -1.58 1.85 -6.78
CA TRP A 80 -0.45 1.56 -5.91
C TRP A 80 0.75 2.34 -6.42
N LEU A 81 1.38 3.11 -5.55
CA LEU A 81 2.53 3.95 -5.89
C LEU A 81 3.69 3.63 -4.96
N TYR A 82 4.82 3.27 -5.57
CA TYR A 82 6.07 2.98 -4.89
C TYR A 82 7.16 3.89 -5.46
N SER A 83 7.98 4.46 -4.61
CA SER A 83 9.17 5.17 -5.08
C SER A 83 10.27 4.20 -5.49
N ASP A 84 11.37 4.72 -6.03
CA ASP A 84 12.62 3.97 -6.12
C ASP A 84 13.35 3.93 -4.77
N GLY A 85 14.47 3.18 -4.71
CA GLY A 85 15.24 2.98 -3.49
C GLY A 85 15.90 4.24 -2.92
N LEU A 86 16.14 5.29 -3.72
CA LEU A 86 16.67 6.56 -3.22
C LEU A 86 15.61 7.39 -2.49
N LEU A 87 14.35 7.17 -2.84
CA LEU A 87 13.20 7.94 -2.38
C LEU A 87 12.24 7.15 -1.48
N SER A 88 12.53 5.87 -1.20
CA SER A 88 11.64 4.98 -0.42
C SER A 88 11.80 5.06 1.08
N GLU A 89 12.78 5.84 1.55
CA GLU A 89 13.22 5.85 2.94
C GLU A 89 13.82 4.50 3.40
N HIS A 90 13.91 3.50 2.50
CA HIS A 90 14.52 2.23 2.84
C HIS A 90 15.97 2.47 3.24
N PRO A 91 16.42 1.87 4.36
CA PRO A 91 17.80 2.00 4.82
C PRO A 91 18.80 1.56 3.75
N ALA A 92 19.97 2.19 3.73
CA ALA A 92 21.06 1.72 2.89
C ALA A 92 21.58 0.38 3.41
N ASP A 93 21.54 -0.66 2.58
CA ASP A 93 22.09 -1.99 2.91
C ASP A 93 23.63 -2.02 2.77
N THR A 94 24.20 -1.06 2.03
CA THR A 94 25.63 -0.99 1.70
C THR A 94 26.19 0.42 1.85
N THR A 95 27.51 0.53 1.98
CA THR A 95 28.21 1.83 2.05
C THR A 95 28.05 2.65 0.76
N THR A 96 27.96 2.00 -0.40
CA THR A 96 27.70 2.66 -1.68
C THR A 96 26.31 3.29 -1.70
N GLN A 97 25.28 2.53 -1.34
CA GLN A 97 23.91 3.03 -1.24
C GLN A 97 23.79 4.21 -0.25
N LEU A 98 24.51 4.13 0.87
CA LEU A 98 24.55 5.22 1.85
C LEU A 98 25.20 6.47 1.26
N ALA A 99 26.31 6.32 0.53
CA ALA A 99 27.00 7.42 -0.14
C ALA A 99 26.16 8.06 -1.27
N GLU A 100 25.30 7.27 -1.93
CA GLU A 100 24.31 7.74 -2.91
C GLU A 100 23.09 8.41 -2.24
N GLY A 101 22.96 8.25 -0.92
CA GLY A 101 21.96 8.90 -0.09
C GLY A 101 20.64 8.15 0.03
N GLN A 102 20.67 6.81 -0.05
CA GLN A 102 19.56 5.94 0.39
C GLN A 102 19.39 6.02 1.93
N GLY A 103 18.17 5.77 2.41
CA GLY A 103 17.81 5.90 3.82
C GLY A 103 17.59 7.33 4.31
N ASP A 104 17.62 8.32 3.42
CA ASP A 104 17.31 9.72 3.77
C ASP A 104 15.80 9.95 3.81
N VAL A 105 15.25 9.97 5.03
CA VAL A 105 13.82 10.21 5.30
C VAL A 105 13.36 11.57 4.78
N SER A 106 14.24 12.58 4.71
CA SER A 106 13.86 13.90 4.20
C SER A 106 13.55 13.82 2.71
N LYS A 107 14.32 13.03 1.94
CA LYS A 107 14.06 12.85 0.51
C LYS A 107 12.77 12.07 0.25
N GLY A 108 12.55 10.99 0.98
CA GLY A 108 11.36 10.15 0.79
C GLY A 108 10.07 10.85 1.21
N SER A 109 10.09 11.58 2.33
CA SER A 109 8.95 12.40 2.76
C SER A 109 8.65 13.54 1.79
N LEU A 110 9.68 14.21 1.24
CA LEU A 110 9.50 15.24 0.20
C LEU A 110 8.92 14.65 -1.10
N TRP A 111 9.39 13.48 -1.53
CA TRP A 111 8.83 12.79 -2.68
C TRP A 111 7.36 12.44 -2.44
N THR A 112 7.05 11.83 -1.29
CA THR A 112 5.67 11.46 -0.92
C THR A 112 4.74 12.67 -0.92
N ALA A 113 5.19 13.79 -0.32
CA ALA A 113 4.44 15.05 -0.33
C ALA A 113 4.24 15.58 -1.77
N GLY A 114 5.24 15.44 -2.64
CA GLY A 114 5.16 15.80 -4.06
C GLY A 114 4.09 15.01 -4.82
N GLU A 115 3.99 13.70 -4.58
CA GLU A 115 2.98 12.85 -5.24
C GLU A 115 1.56 13.13 -4.72
N VAL A 116 1.41 13.42 -3.41
CA VAL A 116 0.13 13.94 -2.87
C VAL A 116 -0.23 15.27 -3.53
N GLN A 117 0.73 16.18 -3.65
CA GLN A 117 0.53 17.48 -4.31
C GLN A 117 0.15 17.32 -5.79
N ALA A 118 0.66 16.30 -6.49
CA ALA A 118 0.25 15.99 -7.86
C ALA A 118 -1.25 15.66 -7.94
N VAL A 119 -1.78 14.85 -7.02
CA VAL A 119 -3.21 14.53 -6.94
C VAL A 119 -4.04 15.79 -6.66
N VAL A 120 -3.61 16.62 -5.72
CA VAL A 120 -4.29 17.89 -5.38
C VAL A 120 -4.29 18.86 -6.57
N SER A 121 -3.13 19.03 -7.22
CA SER A 121 -2.96 19.97 -8.33
C SER A 121 -3.72 19.54 -9.59
N ALA A 122 -3.94 18.24 -9.76
CA ALA A 122 -4.80 17.68 -10.79
C ALA A 122 -6.31 17.88 -10.51
N GLY A 123 -6.68 18.48 -9.39
CA GLY A 123 -8.07 18.70 -9.00
C GLY A 123 -8.79 17.42 -8.53
N LEU A 124 -8.05 16.36 -8.21
CA LEU A 124 -8.62 15.05 -7.84
C LEU A 124 -8.96 14.94 -6.35
N TRP A 125 -8.54 15.91 -5.53
CA TRP A 125 -8.78 15.91 -4.08
C TRP A 125 -10.22 15.62 -3.66
N PRO A 126 -11.28 16.21 -4.28
CA PRO A 126 -12.67 15.99 -3.84
C PRO A 126 -13.15 14.54 -3.89
N GLN A 127 -12.44 13.67 -4.61
CA GLN A 127 -12.78 12.28 -4.84
C GLN A 127 -11.65 11.30 -4.45
N ALA A 128 -10.63 11.78 -3.74
CA ALA A 128 -9.46 10.97 -3.39
C ALA A 128 -9.56 10.42 -1.95
N ALA A 129 -9.12 9.18 -1.78
CA ALA A 129 -8.65 8.65 -0.51
C ALA A 129 -7.21 8.17 -0.72
N ILE A 130 -6.27 8.77 0.00
CA ILE A 130 -4.84 8.49 -0.10
C ILE A 130 -4.40 7.86 1.23
N PHE A 131 -3.76 6.70 1.13
CA PHE A 131 -3.14 6.03 2.25
C PHE A 131 -1.63 6.06 2.07
N ILE A 132 -0.92 6.62 3.03
CA ILE A 132 0.55 6.61 3.07
C ILE A 132 0.94 5.61 4.17
N THR A 133 1.67 4.56 3.82
CA THR A 133 2.10 3.53 4.77
C THR A 133 3.44 2.95 4.35
N TRP A 134 4.11 2.27 5.28
CA TRP A 134 5.36 1.56 5.04
C TRP A 134 5.07 0.06 4.91
N ASP A 135 5.86 -0.66 4.12
CA ASP A 135 5.65 -2.09 3.89
C ASP A 135 6.12 -2.95 5.06
N ASP A 136 7.15 -2.51 5.79
CA ASP A 136 7.61 -3.08 7.06
C ASP A 136 8.21 -2.03 8.02
N TRP A 137 8.60 -2.46 9.22
CA TRP A 137 9.09 -1.58 10.29
C TRP A 137 10.62 -1.36 10.26
N GLY A 138 11.30 -1.93 9.27
CA GLY A 138 12.74 -1.81 9.00
C GLY A 138 13.67 -2.44 10.04
N GLY A 139 13.13 -3.12 11.06
CA GLY A 139 13.93 -3.67 12.16
C GLY A 139 14.14 -2.70 13.33
N TRP A 140 13.56 -1.50 13.29
CA TRP A 140 13.61 -0.55 14.41
C TRP A 140 12.78 -1.04 15.60
N TRP A 141 13.17 -0.62 16.80
CA TRP A 141 12.45 -1.00 18.01
C TRP A 141 11.09 -0.31 18.09
N ASP A 142 10.05 -1.10 18.38
CA ASP A 142 8.73 -0.62 18.77
C ASP A 142 8.32 -1.31 20.08
N HIS A 143 7.70 -0.56 21.00
CA HIS A 143 7.35 -1.07 22.32
C HIS A 143 6.11 -1.99 22.32
N VAL A 144 5.30 -1.96 21.26
CA VAL A 144 4.08 -2.77 21.20
C VAL A 144 4.43 -4.15 20.70
N THR A 145 4.08 -5.14 21.52
CA THR A 145 4.17 -6.54 21.11
C THR A 145 3.14 -6.80 20.01
N PRO A 146 3.56 -7.28 18.82
CA PRO A 146 2.61 -7.56 17.76
C PRO A 146 1.59 -8.63 18.19
N PRO A 147 0.29 -8.40 17.92
CA PRO A 147 -0.76 -9.31 18.35
C PRO A 147 -0.69 -10.63 17.60
N GLU A 148 -1.06 -11.71 18.30
CA GLU A 148 -1.38 -13.00 17.69
C GLU A 148 -2.78 -12.92 17.10
N VAL A 149 -2.89 -13.09 15.79
CA VAL A 149 -4.18 -13.00 15.08
C VAL A 149 -4.59 -14.29 14.40
N GLU A 150 -3.64 -15.20 14.16
CA GLU A 150 -3.92 -16.49 13.56
C GLU A 150 -2.85 -17.53 13.93
N LYS A 151 -3.16 -18.79 13.68
CA LYS A 151 -2.22 -19.91 13.77
C LYS A 151 -2.12 -20.57 12.41
N TRP A 152 -0.92 -20.94 12.01
CA TRP A 152 -0.68 -21.74 10.81
C TRP A 152 -1.32 -23.12 10.94
N THR A 153 -1.47 -23.81 9.80
CA THR A 153 -2.05 -25.17 9.75
C THR A 153 -1.26 -26.21 10.54
N ASP A 154 0.05 -25.99 10.73
CA ASP A 154 0.92 -26.83 11.56
C ASP A 154 0.91 -26.45 13.05
N GLY A 155 0.06 -25.49 13.43
CA GLY A 155 -0.09 -24.99 14.79
C GLY A 155 0.97 -23.95 15.19
N THR A 156 1.92 -23.60 14.30
CA THR A 156 2.86 -22.51 14.57
C THR A 156 2.13 -21.17 14.58
N GLN A 157 2.67 -20.24 15.36
CA GLN A 157 2.03 -18.95 15.56
C GLN A 157 2.31 -18.03 14.38
N PHE A 158 1.27 -17.44 13.79
CA PHE A 158 1.43 -16.26 12.95
C PHE A 158 1.10 -15.02 13.78
N ARG A 159 1.99 -14.05 13.74
CA ARG A 159 1.77 -12.73 14.33
C ARG A 159 1.78 -11.72 13.21
N TYR A 160 1.12 -10.59 13.42
CA TYR A 160 1.47 -9.41 12.65
C TYR A 160 2.94 -9.03 12.89
N GLY A 161 3.51 -8.29 11.94
CA GLY A 161 4.84 -7.70 12.09
C GLY A 161 4.87 -6.55 13.09
N GLY A 162 6.04 -5.92 13.23
CA GLY A 162 6.16 -4.65 13.96
C GLY A 162 5.22 -3.59 13.39
N ARG A 163 4.78 -2.65 14.24
CA ARG A 163 3.90 -1.57 13.80
C ARG A 163 4.60 -0.67 12.79
N VAL A 164 3.82 -0.19 11.83
CA VAL A 164 4.22 0.83 10.86
C VAL A 164 3.26 2.02 10.93
N GLY A 165 3.69 3.17 10.42
CA GLY A 165 2.81 4.31 10.24
C GLY A 165 1.74 4.05 9.18
N CYS A 166 0.58 4.68 9.34
CA CYS A 166 -0.41 4.83 8.27
C CYS A 166 -1.06 6.20 8.40
N LEU A 167 -0.96 7.02 7.35
CA LEU A 167 -1.65 8.30 7.23
C LEU A 167 -2.82 8.14 6.28
N VAL A 168 -3.98 8.67 6.67
CA VAL A 168 -5.21 8.68 5.87
C VAL A 168 -5.49 10.12 5.48
N LEU A 169 -5.46 10.40 4.17
CA LEU A 169 -5.74 11.73 3.62
C LEU A 169 -6.94 11.63 2.69
N SER A 170 -7.98 12.41 2.98
CA SER A 170 -9.18 12.52 2.15
C SER A 170 -9.98 13.76 2.59
N PRO A 171 -10.79 14.37 1.72
CA PRO A 171 -11.82 15.32 2.16
C PRO A 171 -12.79 14.72 3.19
N TYR A 172 -12.92 13.38 3.25
CA TYR A 172 -13.78 12.66 4.18
C TYR A 172 -13.02 11.95 5.32
N ALA A 173 -11.70 12.12 5.40
CA ALA A 173 -10.93 11.63 6.52
C ALA A 173 -11.21 12.50 7.76
N ARG A 174 -11.25 11.90 8.95
CA ARG A 174 -11.40 12.66 10.21
C ARG A 174 -10.15 13.50 10.45
N GLY A 175 -10.29 14.82 10.39
CA GLY A 175 -9.18 15.76 10.60
C GLY A 175 -8.64 15.75 12.03
N GLY A 176 -7.32 15.73 12.20
CA GLY A 176 -6.67 15.75 13.52
C GLY A 176 -6.94 14.49 14.38
N TYR A 177 -7.43 13.42 13.75
CA TYR A 177 -7.81 12.19 14.43
C TYR A 177 -6.67 11.17 14.39
N VAL A 178 -6.43 10.52 15.53
CA VAL A 178 -5.50 9.38 15.64
C VAL A 178 -6.31 8.16 16.03
N SER A 179 -6.56 7.28 15.07
CA SER A 179 -7.23 6.01 15.34
C SER A 179 -6.47 5.20 16.40
N LYS A 180 -7.24 4.52 17.24
CA LYS A 180 -6.77 3.55 18.25
C LYS A 180 -7.24 2.13 17.94
N ALA A 181 -7.96 1.94 16.84
CA ALA A 181 -8.37 0.61 16.39
C ALA A 181 -7.14 -0.18 15.88
N LEU A 182 -7.26 -1.51 15.91
CA LEU A 182 -6.26 -2.36 15.28
C LEU A 182 -6.49 -2.33 13.77
N HIS A 183 -5.58 -1.71 13.04
CA HIS A 183 -5.51 -1.80 11.59
C HIS A 183 -4.30 -2.64 11.17
N SER A 184 -4.41 -3.27 10.02
CA SER A 184 -3.32 -3.96 9.35
C SER A 184 -3.27 -3.54 7.89
N HIS A 185 -2.23 -3.97 7.19
CA HIS A 185 -2.18 -3.87 5.73
C HIS A 185 -3.44 -4.48 5.08
N VAL A 186 -4.01 -5.55 5.64
CA VAL A 186 -5.25 -6.15 5.08
C VAL A 186 -6.44 -5.18 5.14
N SER A 187 -6.45 -4.24 6.08
CA SER A 187 -7.53 -3.25 6.24
C SER A 187 -7.64 -2.31 5.04
N LEU A 188 -6.55 -2.05 4.31
CA LEU A 188 -6.57 -1.26 3.07
C LEU A 188 -7.22 -2.01 1.91
N LEU A 189 -7.03 -3.33 1.85
CA LEU A 189 -7.74 -4.18 0.89
C LEU A 189 -9.23 -4.22 1.22
N LYS A 190 -9.56 -4.34 2.51
CA LYS A 190 -10.95 -4.30 2.99
C LYS A 190 -11.64 -2.96 2.72
N PHE A 191 -10.92 -1.85 2.87
CA PHE A 191 -11.41 -0.53 2.50
C PHE A 191 -11.82 -0.51 1.02
N CYS A 192 -10.98 -1.02 0.12
CA CYS A 192 -11.31 -1.12 -1.31
C CYS A 192 -12.50 -2.05 -1.56
N GLU A 193 -12.55 -3.22 -0.91
CA GLU A 193 -13.71 -4.13 -1.01
C GLU A 193 -15.02 -3.43 -0.64
N ARG A 194 -15.03 -2.66 0.45
CA ARG A 194 -16.22 -1.90 0.89
C ARG A 194 -16.56 -0.77 -0.07
N ASN A 195 -15.58 0.06 -0.42
CA ASN A 195 -15.79 1.25 -1.26
C ASN A 195 -16.29 0.89 -2.66
N PHE A 196 -15.85 -0.24 -3.20
CA PHE A 196 -16.19 -0.70 -4.54
C PHE A 196 -17.19 -1.87 -4.56
N SER A 197 -17.75 -2.25 -3.40
CA SER A 197 -18.69 -3.37 -3.25
C SER A 197 -18.16 -4.70 -3.83
N LEU A 198 -16.87 -4.96 -3.65
CA LEU A 198 -16.22 -6.18 -4.12
C LEU A 198 -16.42 -7.33 -3.11
N PRO A 199 -16.50 -8.59 -3.58
CA PRO A 199 -16.51 -9.73 -2.68
C PRO A 199 -15.15 -9.86 -1.96
N PRO A 200 -15.14 -10.41 -0.72
CA PRO A 200 -13.89 -10.68 -0.01
C PRO A 200 -12.93 -11.56 -0.81
N LEU A 201 -11.64 -11.24 -0.78
CA LEU A 201 -10.58 -12.10 -1.33
C LEU A 201 -10.48 -13.44 -0.62
N ASN A 202 -10.52 -13.44 0.72
CA ASN A 202 -10.33 -14.62 1.55
C ASN A 202 -10.85 -14.39 2.98
N ALA A 203 -10.55 -15.33 3.89
CA ALA A 203 -10.93 -15.23 5.30
C ALA A 203 -10.29 -14.03 6.03
N ARG A 204 -9.05 -13.63 5.67
CA ARG A 204 -8.38 -12.48 6.28
C ARG A 204 -9.07 -11.17 5.90
N THR A 205 -9.41 -10.94 4.63
CA THR A 205 -10.18 -9.73 4.28
C THR A 205 -11.61 -9.79 4.77
N THR A 206 -12.20 -10.98 4.93
CA THR A 206 -13.51 -11.13 5.58
C THR A 206 -13.48 -10.62 7.02
N ALA A 207 -12.41 -10.95 7.78
CA ALA A 207 -12.27 -10.59 9.19
C ALA A 207 -11.66 -9.20 9.44
N ALA A 208 -10.98 -8.61 8.46
CA ALA A 208 -10.34 -7.30 8.59
C ALA A 208 -11.36 -6.17 8.76
N ASP A 209 -10.93 -5.10 9.43
CA ASP A 209 -11.64 -3.83 9.48
C ASP A 209 -11.44 -3.05 8.17
N GLY A 210 -12.38 -2.18 7.81
CA GLY A 210 -12.29 -1.34 6.60
C GLY A 210 -11.71 0.05 6.83
N MET A 211 -11.04 0.28 7.96
CA MET A 211 -10.63 1.61 8.43
C MET A 211 -11.79 2.62 8.55
N ASP A 212 -13.02 2.14 8.78
CA ASP A 212 -14.23 2.95 8.79
C ASP A 212 -14.17 4.08 9.85
N ASP A 213 -13.45 3.88 10.96
CA ASP A 213 -13.30 4.88 12.02
C ASP A 213 -12.41 6.06 11.61
N CYS A 214 -11.54 5.89 10.61
CA CYS A 214 -10.72 6.96 10.04
C CYS A 214 -11.52 7.95 9.18
N PHE A 215 -12.76 7.60 8.80
CA PHE A 215 -13.58 8.41 7.91
C PHE A 215 -14.86 8.93 8.60
N ASP A 216 -15.32 10.07 8.10
CA ASP A 216 -16.65 10.60 8.32
C ASP A 216 -17.21 10.99 6.96
N PHE A 217 -17.95 10.08 6.34
CA PHE A 217 -18.50 10.29 4.99
C PHE A 217 -19.69 11.25 4.96
N GLU A 218 -20.23 11.63 6.12
CA GLU A 218 -21.31 12.60 6.25
C GLU A 218 -20.78 14.03 6.44
N GLN A 219 -19.48 14.19 6.74
CA GLN A 219 -18.88 15.50 6.92
C GLN A 219 -18.82 16.31 5.62
N LYS A 220 -18.79 17.63 5.75
CA LYS A 220 -18.48 18.51 4.62
C LYS A 220 -17.04 18.25 4.15
N PRO A 221 -16.78 18.09 2.83
CA PRO A 221 -15.44 17.89 2.30
C PRO A 221 -14.42 18.89 2.86
N LEU A 222 -13.38 18.37 3.51
CA LEU A 222 -12.26 19.18 4.00
C LEU A 222 -11.42 19.70 2.83
N PRO A 223 -10.77 20.88 2.96
CA PRO A 223 -9.83 21.36 1.96
C PRO A 223 -8.62 20.42 1.83
N PRO A 224 -7.87 20.48 0.72
CA PRO A 224 -6.63 19.74 0.58
C PRO A 224 -5.60 20.15 1.65
N PRO A 225 -4.62 19.28 1.97
CA PRO A 225 -3.49 19.65 2.81
C PRO A 225 -2.75 20.85 2.21
N GLN A 226 -2.23 21.72 3.09
CA GLN A 226 -1.46 22.92 2.73
C GLN A 226 0.04 22.64 2.72
#